data_AF-A0A954BD80-F1
#
_entry.id   AF-A0A954BD80-F1
#
_cell.length_a   1.000
_cell.length_b   1.000
_cell.length_c   1.000
_cell.angle_alpha   90.00
_cell.angle_beta   90.00
_cell.angle_gamma   90.00
#
_symmetry.space_group_name_H-M   'P 1'
#
loop_
_entity.id
_entity.type
_entity.pdbx_description
1 polymer ?
#
loop_
_entity_poly.entity_id
_entity_poly.type
_entity_poly.pdbx_seq_one_letter_code
_entity_poly.pdbx_strand_id
1 'polypeptide(L)'
;MLLRRTLLVIVGLVVCLAIWLSFATTGFPSALKPSRDEPSATRIDNVRLVSMIPGAPEALDNQSVLIVDGAIVASGDNGSLALPDGLKADDLRVIDGAGKTLLPGLIDAHVHVWDEAELAGYLAHGVTGVRNMSGMPFHLPLIKRIEEGRILGPDLVTTGPILNSPGANAQDNHIMVTTADEARAA
;
A
#
# COMPACT_ATOMS: atom_id res chain seq x y z
N MET A 1 -3.11 -19.09 53.22
CA MET A 1 -2.17 -18.40 52.30
C MET A 1 -2.07 -19.07 50.93
N LEU A 2 -2.03 -20.40 50.82
CA LEU A 2 -1.90 -21.13 49.55
C LEU A 2 -3.07 -20.87 48.57
N LEU A 3 -4.31 -20.95 49.05
CA LEU A 3 -5.52 -20.75 48.23
C LEU A 3 -5.59 -19.36 47.57
N ARG A 4 -5.17 -18.31 48.29
CA ARG A 4 -5.15 -16.93 47.77
C ARG A 4 -4.09 -16.76 46.66
N ARG A 5 -2.94 -17.44 46.77
CA ARG A 5 -1.90 -17.45 45.72
C ARG A 5 -2.36 -18.21 44.48
N THR A 6 -2.99 -19.38 44.65
CA THR A 6 -3.53 -20.16 43.53
C THR A 6 -4.64 -19.38 42.80
N LEU A 7 -5.53 -18.72 43.54
CA LEU A 7 -6.58 -17.89 42.94
C LEU A 7 -6.00 -16.72 42.13
N LEU A 8 -4.98 -16.03 42.65
CA LEU A 8 -4.32 -14.93 41.93
C LEU A 8 -3.63 -15.38 40.64
N VAL A 9 -2.99 -16.56 40.64
CA VAL A 9 -2.37 -17.13 39.43
C VAL A 9 -3.43 -17.48 38.38
N ILE A 10 -4.54 -18.10 38.78
CA ILE A 10 -5.63 -18.45 37.85
C ILE A 10 -6.24 -17.18 37.26
N VAL A 11 -6.51 -16.16 38.08
CA VAL A 11 -7.03 -14.87 37.60
C VAL A 11 -6.03 -14.23 36.61
N GLY A 12 -4.73 -14.24 36.92
CA GLY A 12 -3.71 -13.73 36.02
C GLY A 12 -3.69 -14.46 34.67
N LEU A 13 -3.74 -15.79 34.67
CA LEU A 13 -3.78 -16.59 33.43
C LEU A 13 -5.05 -16.33 32.61
N VAL A 14 -6.21 -16.21 33.26
CA VAL A 14 -7.49 -15.89 32.58
C VAL A 14 -7.44 -14.50 31.96
N VAL A 15 -6.86 -13.51 32.64
CA VAL A 15 -6.67 -12.15 32.10
C VAL A 15 -5.70 -12.17 30.92
N CYS A 16 -4.56 -12.85 31.02
CA CYS A 16 -3.62 -12.97 29.90
C CYS A 16 -4.25 -13.67 28.69
N LEU A 17 -5.02 -14.75 28.92
CA LEU A 17 -5.73 -15.46 27.87
C LEU A 17 -6.82 -14.58 27.24
N ALA A 18 -7.56 -13.81 28.03
CA ALA A 18 -8.58 -12.89 27.52
C ALA A 18 -7.97 -11.75 26.70
N ILE A 19 -6.84 -11.20 27.12
CA ILE A 19 -6.08 -10.20 26.34
C ILE A 19 -5.58 -10.82 25.04
N TRP A 20 -4.99 -12.01 25.09
CA TRP A 20 -4.53 -12.73 23.90
C TRP A 20 -5.68 -13.06 22.94
N LEU A 21 -6.82 -13.56 23.45
CA LEU A 21 -8.02 -13.81 22.65
C LEU A 21 -8.56 -12.52 22.04
N SER A 22 -8.57 -11.41 22.78
CA SER A 22 -9.00 -10.12 22.26
C SER A 22 -8.10 -9.71 21.09
N PHE A 23 -6.77 -9.73 21.24
CA PHE A 23 -5.84 -9.42 20.15
C PHE A 23 -5.98 -10.37 18.95
N ALA A 24 -6.21 -11.66 19.21
CA ALA A 24 -6.41 -12.67 18.16
C ALA A 24 -7.76 -12.52 17.42
N THR A 25 -8.80 -11.99 18.07
CA THR A 25 -10.16 -11.91 17.52
C THR A 25 -10.53 -10.54 16.98
N THR A 26 -9.97 -9.45 17.53
CA THR A 26 -10.05 -8.09 16.96
C THR A 26 -8.96 -7.88 15.90
N GLY A 27 -8.71 -8.92 15.09
CA GLY A 27 -7.56 -9.02 14.20
C GLY A 27 -7.36 -7.78 13.34
N PHE A 28 -6.10 -7.60 12.96
CA PHE A 28 -5.53 -6.68 11.96
C PHE A 28 -6.53 -5.97 11.04
N PRO A 29 -6.30 -4.68 10.70
CA PRO A 29 -7.20 -3.89 9.89
C PRO A 29 -7.73 -4.69 8.70
N SER A 30 -9.06 -4.90 8.62
CA SER A 30 -9.65 -5.59 7.46
C SER A 30 -9.32 -4.87 6.15
N ALA A 31 -9.01 -3.58 6.24
CA ALA A 31 -8.55 -2.72 5.16
C ALA A 31 -7.26 -3.22 4.47
N LEU A 32 -6.45 -4.04 5.13
CA LEU A 32 -5.24 -4.63 4.54
C LEU A 32 -5.48 -6.04 3.98
N LYS A 33 -6.69 -6.59 4.10
CA LYS A 33 -7.01 -7.90 3.53
C LYS A 33 -7.44 -7.71 2.08
N PRO A 34 -6.76 -8.36 1.12
CA PRO A 34 -7.19 -8.31 -0.27
C PRO A 34 -8.60 -8.86 -0.45
N SER A 35 -9.40 -8.21 -1.29
CA SER A 35 -10.67 -8.75 -1.77
C SER A 35 -10.39 -9.94 -2.69
N ARG A 36 -11.13 -11.03 -2.52
CA ARG A 36 -11.01 -12.23 -3.38
C ARG A 36 -11.91 -12.19 -4.62
N ASP A 37 -12.79 -11.19 -4.70
CA ASP A 37 -13.83 -11.09 -5.73
C ASP A 37 -13.62 -9.85 -6.62
N GLU A 38 -12.37 -9.40 -6.80
CA GLU A 38 -12.11 -8.31 -7.73
C GLU A 38 -12.40 -8.75 -9.18
N PRO A 39 -13.15 -7.95 -9.96
CA PRO A 39 -13.38 -8.24 -11.36
C PRO A 39 -12.05 -8.29 -12.12
N SER A 40 -11.89 -9.27 -13.00
CA SER A 40 -10.71 -9.36 -13.88
C SER A 40 -10.64 -8.21 -14.88
N ALA A 41 -11.75 -7.52 -15.15
CA ALA A 41 -11.78 -6.34 -16.01
C ALA A 41 -12.65 -5.22 -15.43
N THR A 42 -12.12 -3.98 -15.50
CA THR A 42 -12.84 -2.76 -15.13
C THR A 42 -12.66 -1.71 -16.22
N ARG A 43 -13.74 -1.04 -16.62
CA ARG A 43 -13.70 0.15 -17.47
C ARG A 43 -14.26 1.34 -16.71
N ILE A 44 -13.53 2.45 -16.73
CA ILE A 44 -13.95 3.72 -16.15
C ILE A 44 -14.32 4.64 -17.32
N ASP A 45 -15.59 5.01 -17.43
CA ASP A 45 -16.15 5.79 -18.53
C ASP A 45 -16.42 7.25 -18.10
N ASN A 46 -16.62 8.14 -19.07
CA ASN A 46 -17.04 9.54 -18.87
C ASN A 46 -16.15 10.39 -17.93
N VAL A 47 -14.85 10.13 -17.89
CA VAL A 47 -13.93 10.88 -17.03
C VAL A 47 -13.28 12.04 -17.76
N ARG A 48 -12.89 13.06 -16.99
CA ARG A 48 -11.79 13.95 -17.37
C ARG A 48 -10.48 13.24 -17.03
N LEU A 49 -9.80 12.70 -18.02
CA LEU A 49 -8.54 11.97 -17.84
C LEU A 49 -7.37 12.96 -17.81
N VAL A 50 -6.59 12.93 -16.73
CA VAL A 50 -5.31 13.66 -16.67
C VAL A 50 -4.21 12.71 -17.08
N SER A 51 -3.71 12.91 -18.30
CA SER A 51 -2.57 12.16 -18.83
C SER A 51 -1.27 12.74 -18.29
N MET A 52 -0.36 11.87 -17.87
CA MET A 52 1.00 12.22 -17.45
C MET A 52 2.04 11.86 -18.52
N ILE A 53 1.65 11.82 -19.80
CA ILE A 53 2.58 11.58 -20.91
C ILE A 53 3.63 12.71 -20.95
N PRO A 54 4.93 12.39 -20.93
CA PRO A 54 5.98 13.40 -20.96
C PRO A 54 5.86 14.36 -22.15
N GLY A 55 5.95 15.65 -21.89
CA GLY A 55 5.92 16.70 -22.92
C GLY A 55 4.51 17.14 -23.37
N ALA A 56 3.46 16.42 -22.98
CA ALA A 56 2.07 16.79 -23.25
C ALA A 56 1.14 16.33 -22.11
N PRO A 57 1.31 16.83 -20.88
CA PRO A 57 0.35 16.58 -19.82
C PRO A 57 -0.96 17.29 -20.17
N GLU A 58 -1.96 16.51 -20.54
CA GLU A 58 -3.26 17.01 -20.99
C GLU A 58 -4.38 16.50 -20.09
N ALA A 59 -5.37 17.37 -19.91
CA ALA A 59 -6.65 17.02 -19.31
C ALA A 59 -7.65 16.81 -20.46
N LEU A 60 -7.98 15.56 -20.73
CA LEU A 60 -8.86 15.15 -21.81
C LEU A 60 -10.25 14.87 -21.25
N ASP A 61 -11.25 15.60 -21.72
CA ASP A 61 -12.65 15.36 -21.32
C ASP A 61 -13.24 14.16 -22.07
N ASN A 62 -14.29 13.56 -21.49
CA ASN A 62 -15.07 12.48 -22.09
C ASN A 62 -14.20 11.28 -22.56
N GLN A 63 -13.30 10.83 -21.69
CA GLN A 63 -12.44 9.68 -21.94
C GLN A 63 -12.94 8.43 -21.19
N SER A 64 -12.45 7.27 -21.65
CA SER A 64 -12.55 5.98 -20.98
C SER A 64 -11.16 5.38 -20.76
N VAL A 65 -11.02 4.58 -19.70
CA VAL A 65 -9.82 3.76 -19.42
C VAL A 65 -10.25 2.32 -19.16
N LEU A 66 -9.63 1.37 -19.86
CA LEU A 66 -9.87 -0.06 -19.70
C LEU A 66 -8.69 -0.71 -18.95
N ILE A 67 -9.01 -1.40 -17.87
CA ILE A 67 -8.10 -2.13 -17.00
C ILE A 67 -8.46 -3.61 -17.07
N VAL A 68 -7.48 -4.47 -17.34
CA VAL A 68 -7.62 -5.93 -17.38
C VAL A 68 -6.47 -6.54 -16.58
N ASP A 69 -6.81 -7.45 -15.66
CA ASP A 69 -5.87 -8.16 -14.78
C ASP A 69 -4.86 -7.22 -14.08
N GLY A 70 -5.35 -6.05 -13.63
CA GLY A 70 -4.55 -5.04 -12.94
C GLY A 70 -3.73 -4.11 -13.84
N ALA A 71 -3.74 -4.30 -15.16
CA ALA A 71 -3.01 -3.47 -16.12
C ALA A 71 -3.95 -2.57 -16.93
N ILE A 72 -3.56 -1.33 -17.17
CA ILE A 72 -4.23 -0.46 -18.15
C ILE A 72 -3.88 -0.97 -19.54
N VAL A 73 -4.88 -1.46 -20.28
CA VAL A 73 -4.69 -2.02 -21.63
C VAL A 73 -5.11 -1.06 -22.74
N ALA A 74 -5.98 -0.08 -22.45
CA ALA A 74 -6.39 0.94 -23.40
C ALA A 74 -6.94 2.20 -22.71
N SER A 75 -6.81 3.34 -23.37
CA SER A 75 -7.47 4.60 -23.01
C SER A 75 -7.78 5.40 -24.28
N GLY A 76 -8.86 6.18 -24.25
CA GLY A 76 -9.27 6.99 -25.40
C GLY A 76 -10.68 7.55 -25.24
N ASP A 77 -11.24 8.09 -26.31
CA ASP A 77 -12.57 8.70 -26.30
C ASP A 77 -13.63 7.72 -25.78
N ASN A 78 -14.57 8.25 -25.00
CA ASN A 78 -15.62 7.45 -24.40
C ASN A 78 -16.44 6.71 -25.47
N GLY A 79 -16.63 5.40 -25.27
CA GLY A 79 -17.31 4.53 -26.24
C GLY A 79 -16.45 4.05 -27.42
N SER A 80 -15.20 4.50 -27.55
CA SER A 80 -14.30 4.09 -28.64
C SER A 80 -13.51 2.80 -28.35
N LEU A 81 -13.42 2.39 -27.09
CA LEU A 81 -12.57 1.26 -26.67
C LEU A 81 -13.19 -0.08 -27.05
N ALA A 82 -12.48 -0.84 -27.89
CA ALA A 82 -12.79 -2.25 -28.15
C ALA A 82 -12.41 -3.12 -26.95
N LEU A 83 -13.21 -4.15 -26.68
CA LEU A 83 -12.88 -5.17 -25.68
C LEU A 83 -11.87 -6.17 -26.28
N PRO A 84 -10.85 -6.60 -25.52
CA PRO A 84 -9.96 -7.68 -25.93
C PRO A 84 -10.73 -8.98 -26.22
N ASP A 85 -10.17 -9.82 -27.08
CA ASP A 85 -10.75 -11.11 -27.43
C ASP A 85 -11.02 -11.97 -26.18
N GLY A 86 -12.23 -12.53 -26.10
CA GLY A 86 -12.65 -13.38 -24.98
C GLY A 86 -13.20 -12.63 -23.76
N LEU A 87 -13.04 -11.31 -23.67
CA LEU A 87 -13.68 -10.50 -22.63
C LEU A 87 -15.12 -10.17 -23.03
N LYS A 88 -16.10 -10.63 -22.24
CA LYS A 88 -17.51 -10.32 -22.46
C LYS A 88 -17.92 -9.08 -21.66
N ALA A 89 -18.93 -8.38 -22.15
CA ALA A 89 -19.50 -7.22 -21.46
C ALA A 89 -20.04 -7.58 -20.05
N ASP A 90 -20.55 -8.79 -19.87
CA ASP A 90 -21.08 -9.26 -18.57
C ASP A 90 -19.97 -9.47 -17.51
N ASP A 91 -18.72 -9.67 -17.95
CA ASP A 91 -17.55 -9.84 -17.08
C ASP A 91 -16.87 -8.49 -16.78
N LEU A 92 -17.34 -7.40 -17.39
CA LEU A 92 -16.76 -6.08 -17.28
C LEU A 92 -17.45 -5.26 -16.20
N ARG A 93 -16.70 -4.85 -15.16
CA ARG A 93 -17.18 -3.82 -14.24
C ARG A 93 -17.08 -2.45 -14.91
N VAL A 94 -18.21 -1.80 -15.12
CA VAL A 94 -18.27 -0.42 -15.64
C VAL A 94 -18.46 0.57 -14.50
N ILE A 95 -17.61 1.60 -14.46
CA ILE A 95 -17.68 2.72 -13.52
C ILE A 95 -17.98 3.99 -14.31
N ASP A 96 -19.10 4.65 -14.02
CA ASP A 96 -19.41 5.97 -14.59
C ASP A 96 -18.72 7.08 -13.79
N GLY A 97 -17.77 7.74 -14.43
CA GLY A 97 -16.96 8.81 -13.89
C GLY A 97 -17.46 10.22 -14.24
N ALA A 98 -18.69 10.38 -14.73
CA ALA A 98 -19.24 11.67 -15.14
C ALA A 98 -19.03 12.77 -14.08
N GLY A 99 -18.47 13.90 -14.51
CA GLY A 99 -18.16 15.04 -13.64
C GLY A 99 -16.97 14.83 -12.70
N LYS A 100 -16.24 13.70 -12.82
CA LYS A 100 -15.04 13.39 -12.03
C LYS A 100 -13.79 13.48 -12.90
N THR A 101 -12.65 13.65 -12.23
CA THR A 101 -11.34 13.62 -12.85
C THR A 101 -10.66 12.30 -12.48
N LEU A 102 -10.09 11.61 -13.48
CA LEU A 102 -9.28 10.42 -13.29
C LEU A 102 -7.80 10.81 -13.38
N LEU A 103 -7.07 10.53 -12.31
CA LEU A 103 -5.63 10.75 -12.17
C LEU A 103 -4.92 9.39 -12.05
N PRO A 104 -3.64 9.30 -12.43
CA PRO A 104 -2.79 8.23 -11.96
C PRO A 104 -2.78 8.18 -10.43
N GLY A 105 -2.56 7.00 -9.86
CA GLY A 105 -2.37 6.86 -8.42
C GLY A 105 -1.18 7.70 -7.95
N LEU A 106 -1.29 8.28 -6.75
CA LEU A 106 -0.28 9.19 -6.22
C LEU A 106 0.96 8.41 -5.77
N ILE A 107 2.12 9.04 -5.90
CA ILE A 107 3.39 8.49 -5.44
C ILE A 107 3.97 9.43 -4.38
N ASP A 108 4.16 8.91 -3.16
CA ASP A 108 4.90 9.63 -2.13
C ASP A 108 6.38 9.20 -2.16
N ALA A 109 7.24 10.12 -2.62
CA ALA A 109 8.64 9.85 -2.87
C ALA A 109 9.54 9.96 -1.62
N HIS A 110 9.00 10.37 -0.48
CA HIS A 110 9.79 10.53 0.75
C HIS A 110 8.95 10.23 1.99
N VAL A 111 8.96 8.96 2.40
CA VAL A 111 8.29 8.53 3.63
C VAL A 111 9.23 7.79 4.57
N HIS A 112 8.77 7.62 5.81
CA HIS A 112 9.36 6.73 6.79
C HIS A 112 8.29 5.76 7.25
N VAL A 113 8.32 4.54 6.71
CA VAL A 113 7.35 3.49 7.07
C VAL A 113 7.78 2.88 8.39
N TRP A 114 6.94 2.94 9.41
CA TRP A 114 7.26 2.40 10.74
C TRP A 114 6.50 1.13 11.09
N ASP A 115 5.29 0.99 10.55
CA ASP A 115 4.48 -0.19 10.76
C ASP A 115 3.55 -0.49 9.58
N GLU A 116 2.91 -1.65 9.63
CA GLU A 116 2.01 -2.13 8.59
C GLU A 116 0.68 -1.34 8.54
N ALA A 117 0.26 -0.70 9.63
CA ALA A 117 -1.01 0.02 9.68
C ALA A 117 -0.98 1.31 8.82
N GLU A 118 0.20 1.92 8.64
CA GLU A 118 0.41 3.07 7.77
C GLU A 118 0.03 2.79 6.30
N LEU A 119 0.16 1.53 5.84
CA LEU A 119 -0.15 1.14 4.46
C LEU A 119 -1.60 1.46 4.08
N ALA A 120 -2.54 1.28 5.00
CA ALA A 120 -3.95 1.61 4.77
C ALA A 120 -4.16 3.12 4.65
N GLY A 121 -3.39 3.92 5.41
CA GLY A 121 -3.42 5.38 5.34
C GLY A 121 -3.02 5.89 3.96
N TYR A 122 -1.93 5.37 3.39
CA TYR A 122 -1.50 5.72 2.04
C TYR A 122 -2.61 5.45 1.01
N LEU A 123 -3.16 4.23 1.00
CA LEU A 123 -4.22 3.85 0.06
C LEU A 123 -5.49 4.69 0.24
N ALA A 124 -5.89 5.00 1.48
CA ALA A 124 -7.06 5.82 1.76
C ALA A 124 -6.94 7.27 1.22
N HIS A 125 -5.72 7.75 1.05
CA HIS A 125 -5.41 9.06 0.46
C HIS A 125 -5.04 8.98 -1.03
N GLY A 126 -5.22 7.83 -1.67
CA GLY A 126 -4.93 7.63 -3.09
C GLY A 126 -3.45 7.49 -3.42
N VAL A 127 -2.58 7.29 -2.41
CA VAL A 127 -1.16 6.98 -2.59
C VAL A 127 -1.01 5.49 -2.86
N THR A 128 -0.67 5.16 -4.10
CA THR A 128 -0.52 3.78 -4.59
C THR A 128 0.93 3.38 -4.75
N GLY A 129 1.88 4.30 -4.62
CA GLY A 129 3.32 4.02 -4.59
C GLY A 129 4.03 4.85 -3.53
N VAL A 130 5.01 4.25 -2.87
CA VAL A 130 5.79 4.90 -1.81
C VAL A 130 7.27 4.55 -1.91
N ARG A 131 8.13 5.54 -1.63
CA ARG A 131 9.56 5.34 -1.44
C ARG A 131 9.94 5.61 0.02
N ASN A 132 10.22 4.54 0.75
CA ASN A 132 10.69 4.60 2.12
C ASN A 132 12.19 4.96 2.18
N MET A 133 12.50 6.06 2.87
CA MET A 133 13.84 6.63 3.00
C MET A 133 14.52 6.28 4.34
N SER A 134 13.87 5.48 5.19
CA SER A 134 14.47 4.91 6.41
C SER A 134 14.33 3.38 6.39
N GLY A 135 15.21 2.73 5.62
CA GLY A 135 15.19 1.29 5.45
C GLY A 135 15.56 0.52 6.71
N MET A 136 14.87 -0.59 6.96
CA MET A 136 15.09 -1.49 8.09
C MET A 136 14.81 -2.92 7.62
N PRO A 137 15.43 -3.96 8.23
CA PRO A 137 15.30 -5.34 7.75
C PRO A 137 13.86 -5.84 7.62
N PHE A 138 12.93 -5.34 8.43
CA PHE A 138 11.52 -5.77 8.38
C PHE A 138 10.76 -5.27 7.16
N HIS A 139 11.26 -4.24 6.45
CA HIS A 139 10.61 -3.76 5.22
C HIS A 139 10.67 -4.79 4.10
N LEU A 140 11.75 -5.57 4.00
CA LEU A 140 11.88 -6.58 2.94
C LEU A 140 10.79 -7.67 2.99
N PRO A 141 10.50 -8.32 4.14
CA PRO A 141 9.37 -9.23 4.22
C PRO A 141 8.01 -8.53 4.10
N LEU A 142 7.90 -7.25 4.47
CA LEU A 142 6.68 -6.47 4.25
C LEU A 142 6.39 -6.27 2.76
N ILE A 143 7.38 -5.82 1.99
CA ILE A 143 7.34 -5.67 0.53
C ILE A 143 6.90 -6.98 -0.12
N LYS A 144 7.56 -8.08 0.24
CA LYS A 144 7.23 -9.40 -0.28
C LYS A 144 5.78 -9.81 -0.02
N ARG A 145 5.21 -9.46 1.14
CA ARG A 145 3.80 -9.73 1.44
C ARG A 145 2.83 -8.90 0.59
N ILE A 146 3.20 -7.68 0.23
CA ILE A 146 2.43 -6.83 -0.69
C ILE A 146 2.49 -7.42 -2.11
N GLU A 147 3.69 -7.70 -2.61
CA GLU A 147 3.91 -8.27 -3.97
C GLU A 147 3.20 -9.62 -4.17
N GLU A 148 3.18 -10.46 -3.13
CA GLU A 148 2.49 -11.76 -3.17
C GLU A 148 0.98 -11.64 -2.90
N GLY A 149 0.44 -10.41 -2.80
CA GLY A 149 -0.98 -10.14 -2.57
C GLY A 149 -1.50 -10.70 -1.25
N ARG A 150 -0.64 -10.86 -0.24
CA ARG A 150 -1.07 -11.33 1.10
C ARG A 150 -1.61 -10.20 1.98
N ILE A 151 -1.19 -8.98 1.70
CA ILE A 151 -1.72 -7.75 2.29
C ILE A 151 -1.89 -6.69 1.20
N LEU A 152 -2.85 -5.79 1.38
CA LEU A 152 -2.96 -4.59 0.57
C LEU A 152 -1.94 -3.56 1.04
N GLY A 153 -1.35 -2.84 0.09
CA GLY A 153 -0.45 -1.73 0.35
C GLY A 153 -0.10 -1.01 -0.95
N PRO A 154 0.44 0.21 -0.88
CA PRO A 154 1.07 0.82 -2.03
C PRO A 154 2.27 -0.02 -2.50
N ASP A 155 2.66 0.14 -3.76
CA ASP A 155 3.94 -0.32 -4.26
C ASP A 155 5.05 0.28 -3.40
N LEU A 156 5.79 -0.56 -2.68
CA LEU A 156 6.73 -0.13 -1.66
C LEU A 156 8.16 -0.42 -2.11
N VAL A 157 8.93 0.66 -2.31
CA VAL A 157 10.39 0.58 -2.48
C VAL A 157 11.05 1.16 -1.24
N THR A 158 12.11 0.53 -0.75
CA THR A 158 12.85 0.99 0.42
C THR A 158 14.33 1.21 0.11
N THR A 159 14.93 2.23 0.72
CA THR A 159 16.38 2.34 0.85
C THR A 159 16.92 1.37 1.91
N GLY A 160 18.23 1.43 2.18
CA GLY A 160 18.81 0.99 3.44
C GLY A 160 18.58 2.00 4.58
N PRO A 161 19.18 1.77 5.77
CA PRO A 161 19.10 2.69 6.89
C PRO A 161 19.68 4.06 6.57
N ILE A 162 19.27 5.08 7.33
CA ILE A 162 19.82 6.43 7.21
C ILE A 162 21.27 6.41 7.68
N LEU A 163 22.20 6.82 6.82
CA LEU A 163 23.59 7.08 7.21
C LEU A 163 23.68 8.48 7.81
N ASN A 164 24.29 8.62 8.98
CA ASN A 164 24.36 9.89 9.70
C ASN A 164 25.67 10.01 10.51
N SER A 165 25.97 11.21 11.01
CA SER A 165 27.12 11.50 11.86
C SER A 165 26.73 11.59 13.34
N PRO A 166 27.65 11.32 14.28
CA PRO A 166 27.42 11.56 15.70
C PRO A 166 27.03 13.01 15.99
N GLY A 167 26.00 13.23 16.82
CA GLY A 167 25.56 14.57 17.20
C GLY A 167 24.10 14.61 17.65
N ALA A 168 23.55 15.82 17.78
CA ALA A 168 22.21 16.03 18.31
C ALA A 168 21.08 15.42 17.45
N ASN A 169 21.33 15.16 16.17
CA ASN A 169 20.36 14.56 15.25
C ASN A 169 20.53 13.04 15.08
N ALA A 170 21.41 12.41 15.87
CA ALA A 170 21.56 10.96 15.87
C ALA A 170 20.29 10.29 16.43
N GLN A 171 19.86 9.21 15.81
CA GLN A 171 18.71 8.41 16.21
C GLN A 171 19.10 6.93 16.18
N ASP A 172 18.40 6.11 16.96
CA ASP A 172 18.75 4.70 17.14
C ASP A 172 18.60 3.85 15.85
N ASN A 173 17.77 4.30 14.91
CA ASN A 173 17.55 3.66 13.62
C ASN A 173 18.56 4.08 12.53
N HIS A 174 19.50 4.97 12.86
CA HIS A 174 20.52 5.43 11.93
C HIS A 174 21.81 4.59 12.04
N ILE A 175 22.52 4.43 10.92
CA ILE A 175 23.89 3.92 10.94
C ILE A 175 24.83 5.12 11.07
N MET A 176 25.59 5.16 12.16
CA MET A 176 26.59 6.20 12.36
C MET A 176 27.82 5.91 11.50
N VAL A 177 28.21 6.89 10.70
CA VAL A 177 29.42 6.84 9.86
C VAL A 177 30.24 8.10 10.12
N THR A 178 31.56 7.94 10.19
CA THR A 178 32.53 9.01 10.42
C THR A 178 33.60 9.07 9.33
N THR A 179 33.68 8.03 8.49
CA THR A 179 34.61 7.95 7.36
C THR A 179 33.91 7.59 6.05
N ALA A 180 34.56 7.87 4.92
CA ALA A 180 34.04 7.50 3.61
C ALA A 180 33.98 5.98 3.39
N ASP A 181 34.90 5.22 4.00
CA ASP A 181 34.93 3.76 3.86
C ASP A 181 33.79 3.10 4.66
N GLU A 182 33.49 3.62 5.86
CA GLU A 182 32.30 3.21 6.63
C GLU A 182 31.01 3.49 5.84
N ALA A 183 30.90 4.66 5.21
CA ALA A 183 29.73 5.04 4.42
C ALA A 183 29.53 4.18 3.15
N ARG A 184 30.61 3.65 2.55
CA ARG A 184 30.51 2.75 1.39
C ARG A 184 30.20 1.30 1.78
N ALA A 185 30.58 0.89 2.99
CA ALA A 185 30.38 -0.46 3.48
C ALA A 185 28.97 -0.70 4.07
N ALA A 186 28.29 0.37 4.46
CA ALA A 186 26.92 0.37 4.97
C ALA A 186 25.87 0.25 3.85
#